data_AF-U5U127-F1
#
_entry.id   AF-U5U127-F1
#
_cell.length_a   1.000
_cell.length_b   1.000
_cell.length_c   1.000
_cell.angle_alpha   90.00
_cell.angle_beta   90.00
_cell.angle_gamma   90.00
#
_symmetry.space_group_name_H-M   'P 1'
#
loop_
_entity.id
_entity.type
_entity.pdbx_description
1 polymer ?
#
loop_
_entity_poly.entity_id
_entity_poly.type
_entity_poly.pdbx_seq_one_letter_code
_entity_poly.pdbx_strand_id
1 'polypeptide(L)'
;INAASASTQIAGLPFSGPVGGVRVALIPTDENKAGQWVAFPTVEQLEGAVFDMVVAGRIVSGEGDSADVAIMMVEAEATDNVIELIEGGAQAPTEAIVAEGLEAAKPFIARLCEAQQKLAAEAAKPTGDFPLFPPYGDDVFAAVEAAGSAKLSEILTIAAKSERDDKTDELKSEILEQLAGQFEGREKEIGGAYRSLTKKLVRGRILTDHFRIDGRGVTDIRSLSAEVAIIPRA
;
A
#
# COMPACT_ATOMS: atom_id res chain seq x y z
N ILE A 1 -1.58 -10.18 -13.98
CA ILE A 1 -0.69 -10.03 -12.79
C ILE A 1 0.47 -11.02 -12.85
N ASN A 2 0.23 -12.34 -12.71
CA ASN A 2 1.29 -13.36 -12.63
C ASN A 2 2.29 -13.33 -13.80
N ALA A 3 1.81 -13.21 -15.05
CA ALA A 3 2.69 -13.15 -16.23
C ALA A 3 3.62 -11.92 -16.23
N ALA A 4 3.14 -10.76 -15.76
CA ALA A 4 3.95 -9.54 -15.68
C ALA A 4 5.02 -9.64 -14.57
N SER A 5 4.67 -10.27 -13.45
CA SER A 5 5.65 -10.60 -12.41
C SER A 5 6.69 -11.57 -12.94
N ALA A 6 6.27 -12.66 -13.60
CA ALA A 6 7.17 -13.68 -14.13
C ALA A 6 8.14 -13.11 -15.17
N SER A 7 7.65 -12.28 -16.11
CA SER A 7 8.51 -11.65 -17.12
C SER A 7 9.52 -10.69 -16.50
N THR A 8 9.13 -9.93 -15.49
CA THR A 8 10.03 -9.04 -14.73
C THR A 8 11.07 -9.84 -13.94
N GLN A 9 10.65 -10.96 -13.34
CA GLN A 9 11.51 -11.85 -12.56
C GLN A 9 12.64 -12.45 -13.41
N ILE A 10 12.36 -12.84 -14.65
CA ILE A 10 13.38 -13.42 -15.55
C ILE A 10 14.20 -12.38 -16.33
N ALA A 11 13.85 -11.09 -16.21
CA ALA A 11 14.49 -10.02 -16.98
C ALA A 11 15.89 -9.64 -16.47
N GLY A 12 16.30 -10.11 -15.29
CA GLY A 12 17.58 -9.74 -14.66
C GLY A 12 17.55 -8.34 -14.04
N LEU A 13 16.39 -7.90 -13.54
CA LEU A 13 16.21 -6.59 -12.88
C LEU A 13 16.35 -6.71 -11.36
N PRO A 14 16.78 -5.64 -10.65
CA PRO A 14 16.81 -5.59 -9.18
C PRO A 14 15.39 -5.42 -8.62
N PHE A 15 14.58 -6.46 -8.73
CA PHE A 15 13.17 -6.50 -8.37
C PHE A 15 12.92 -7.55 -7.27
N SER A 16 12.25 -7.15 -6.20
CA SER A 16 11.91 -8.02 -5.05
C SER A 16 10.69 -8.90 -5.32
N GLY A 17 10.71 -9.63 -6.43
CA GLY A 17 9.70 -10.60 -6.83
C GLY A 17 9.97 -12.03 -6.32
N PRO A 18 9.18 -13.01 -6.79
CA PRO A 18 7.99 -12.83 -7.63
C PRO A 18 6.76 -12.41 -6.81
N VAL A 19 5.82 -11.77 -7.49
CA VAL A 19 4.48 -11.42 -6.98
C VAL A 19 3.46 -12.42 -7.54
N GLY A 20 2.74 -13.08 -6.63
CA GLY A 20 1.58 -13.92 -6.97
C GLY A 20 0.31 -13.08 -6.86
N GLY A 21 -0.55 -13.15 -7.89
CA GLY A 21 -1.86 -12.51 -7.91
C GLY A 21 -2.96 -13.53 -8.14
N VAL A 22 -3.95 -13.56 -7.25
CA VAL A 22 -5.07 -14.49 -7.28
C VAL A 22 -6.38 -13.73 -7.12
N ARG A 23 -7.42 -14.16 -7.84
CA ARG A 23 -8.80 -13.81 -7.52
C ARG A 23 -9.37 -14.90 -6.63
N VAL A 24 -9.96 -14.54 -5.50
CA VAL A 24 -10.74 -15.42 -4.64
C VAL A 24 -12.16 -14.88 -4.54
N ALA A 25 -13.16 -15.73 -4.65
CA ALA A 25 -14.55 -15.35 -4.47
C ALA A 25 -15.21 -16.23 -3.40
N LEU A 26 -16.04 -15.63 -2.55
CA LEU A 26 -16.81 -16.35 -1.55
C LEU A 26 -18.11 -16.85 -2.19
N ILE A 27 -18.20 -18.15 -2.42
CA ILE A 27 -19.31 -18.76 -3.15
C ILE A 27 -20.12 -19.67 -2.19
N PRO A 28 -21.31 -19.25 -1.74
CA PRO A 28 -22.27 -20.12 -1.07
C PRO A 28 -22.84 -21.19 -2.00
N THR A 29 -23.25 -22.31 -1.40
CA THR A 29 -24.03 -23.36 -2.05
C THR A 29 -25.22 -23.73 -1.17
N ASP A 30 -26.16 -24.54 -1.67
CA ASP A 30 -27.27 -25.01 -0.85
C ASP A 30 -26.82 -25.88 0.34
N GLU A 31 -25.73 -26.63 0.17
CA GLU A 31 -25.14 -27.47 1.21
C GLU A 31 -24.23 -26.68 2.16
N ASN A 32 -23.61 -25.59 1.68
CA ASN A 32 -22.74 -24.72 2.46
C ASN A 32 -23.10 -23.24 2.27
N LYS A 33 -24.04 -22.77 3.08
CA LYS A 33 -24.47 -21.36 3.10
C LYS A 33 -23.41 -20.39 3.64
N ALA A 34 -22.43 -20.89 4.40
CA ALA A 34 -21.28 -20.08 4.82
C ALA A 34 -20.34 -19.74 3.65
N GLY A 35 -20.41 -20.54 2.59
CA GLY A 35 -19.62 -20.38 1.38
C GLY A 35 -18.20 -20.90 1.48
N GLN A 36 -17.54 -20.93 0.33
CA GLN A 36 -16.15 -21.33 0.19
C GLN A 36 -15.40 -20.28 -0.62
N TRP A 37 -14.20 -19.93 -0.19
CA TRP A 37 -13.27 -19.11 -0.96
C TRP A 37 -12.68 -19.94 -2.11
N VAL A 38 -13.16 -19.68 -3.32
CA VAL A 38 -12.71 -20.35 -4.55
C VAL A 38 -11.67 -19.49 -5.24
N ALA A 39 -10.48 -20.02 -5.45
CA ALA A 39 -9.43 -19.35 -6.22
C ALA A 39 -9.63 -19.53 -7.73
N PHE A 40 -9.35 -18.46 -8.48
CA PHE A 40 -9.57 -18.37 -9.93
C PHE A 40 -10.99 -18.81 -10.33
N PRO A 41 -12.05 -18.22 -9.75
CA PRO A 41 -13.42 -18.58 -10.09
C PRO A 41 -13.70 -18.29 -11.56
N THR A 42 -14.52 -19.12 -12.20
CA THR A 42 -15.03 -18.85 -13.55
C THR A 42 -16.11 -17.77 -13.50
N VAL A 43 -16.51 -17.27 -14.68
CA VAL A 43 -17.58 -16.27 -14.78
C VAL A 43 -18.88 -16.83 -14.20
N GLU A 44 -19.20 -18.09 -14.50
CA GLU A 44 -20.39 -18.78 -14.01
C GLU A 44 -20.36 -18.96 -12.48
N GLN A 45 -19.17 -19.20 -11.91
CA GLN A 45 -19.01 -19.29 -10.45
C GLN A 45 -19.22 -17.95 -9.76
N LEU A 46 -18.85 -16.83 -10.40
CA LEU A 46 -19.02 -15.48 -9.85
C LEU A 46 -20.50 -15.06 -9.77
N GLU A 47 -21.38 -15.60 -10.61
CA GLU A 47 -22.83 -15.30 -10.55
C GLU A 47 -23.45 -15.68 -9.19
N GLY A 48 -22.89 -16.71 -8.54
CA GLY A 48 -23.30 -17.18 -7.21
C GLY A 48 -22.39 -16.70 -6.08
N ALA A 49 -21.41 -15.81 -6.32
CA ALA A 49 -20.53 -15.29 -5.30
C ALA A 49 -21.19 -14.16 -4.51
N VAL A 50 -20.91 -14.04 -3.22
CA VAL A 50 -21.30 -12.88 -2.39
C VAL A 50 -20.19 -11.82 -2.31
N PHE A 51 -18.96 -12.18 -2.65
CA PHE A 51 -17.80 -11.29 -2.61
C PHE A 51 -16.75 -11.75 -3.63
N ASP A 52 -16.18 -10.81 -4.39
CA ASP A 52 -15.06 -11.01 -5.32
C ASP A 52 -13.86 -10.19 -4.83
N MET A 53 -12.72 -10.83 -4.67
CA MET A 53 -11.52 -10.20 -4.17
C MET A 53 -10.28 -10.64 -4.95
N VAL A 54 -9.56 -9.67 -5.51
CA VAL A 54 -8.24 -9.85 -6.10
C VAL A 54 -7.17 -9.47 -5.09
N VAL A 55 -6.27 -10.41 -4.79
CA VAL A 55 -5.18 -10.24 -3.82
C VAL A 55 -3.85 -10.48 -4.53
N ALA A 56 -2.87 -9.62 -4.28
CA ALA A 56 -1.50 -9.84 -4.70
C ALA A 56 -0.50 -9.69 -3.54
N GLY A 57 0.52 -10.54 -3.54
CA GLY A 57 1.53 -10.58 -2.49
C GLY A 57 2.79 -11.32 -2.88
N ARG A 58 3.72 -11.44 -1.94
CA ARG A 58 4.98 -12.18 -2.10
C ARG A 58 5.28 -13.02 -0.87
N ILE A 59 6.06 -14.08 -1.05
CA ILE A 59 6.59 -14.88 0.06
C ILE A 59 7.68 -14.06 0.76
N VAL A 60 7.61 -13.99 2.09
CA VAL A 60 8.64 -13.38 2.96
C VAL A 60 9.55 -14.46 3.53
N SER A 61 8.97 -15.58 3.96
CA SER A 61 9.69 -16.73 4.51
C SER A 61 8.87 -18.00 4.39
N GLY A 62 9.51 -19.16 4.57
CA GLY A 62 8.85 -20.47 4.44
C GLY A 62 8.54 -20.87 3.00
N GLU A 63 7.82 -21.99 2.87
CA GLU A 63 7.43 -22.60 1.60
C GLU A 63 6.11 -23.39 1.75
N GLY A 64 5.50 -23.70 0.62
CA GLY A 64 4.24 -24.41 0.50
C GLY A 64 3.12 -23.72 1.25
N ASP A 65 2.32 -24.52 1.95
CA ASP A 65 1.14 -24.04 2.69
C ASP A 65 1.53 -23.35 4.01
N SER A 66 2.81 -23.42 4.40
CA SER A 66 3.38 -22.75 5.59
C SER A 66 4.08 -21.44 5.27
N ALA A 67 4.10 -21.04 3.99
CA ALA A 67 4.76 -19.82 3.56
C ALA A 67 4.11 -18.59 4.21
N ASP A 68 4.92 -17.72 4.79
CA ASP A 68 4.49 -16.41 5.23
C ASP A 68 4.39 -15.49 4.02
N VAL A 69 3.15 -15.13 3.67
CA VAL A 69 2.83 -14.29 2.51
C VAL A 69 2.50 -12.89 2.98
N ALA A 70 3.31 -11.93 2.55
CA ALA A 70 3.01 -10.51 2.67
C ALA A 70 2.06 -10.08 1.55
N ILE A 71 0.81 -9.76 1.91
CA ILE A 71 -0.16 -9.13 1.02
C ILE A 71 0.28 -7.69 0.75
N MET A 72 0.28 -7.30 -0.52
CA MET A 72 0.76 -6.00 -0.99
C MET A 72 -0.32 -5.17 -1.67
N MET A 73 -1.34 -5.82 -2.24
CA MET A 73 -2.45 -5.18 -2.93
C MET A 73 -3.72 -6.01 -2.72
N VAL A 74 -4.84 -5.32 -2.48
CA VAL A 74 -6.19 -5.89 -2.38
C VAL A 74 -7.12 -4.98 -3.17
N GLU A 75 -7.88 -5.56 -4.09
CA GLU A 75 -9.00 -4.93 -4.80
C GLU A 75 -10.21 -5.85 -4.61
N ALA A 76 -11.28 -5.38 -3.98
CA ALA A 76 -12.38 -6.24 -3.57
C ALA A 76 -13.72 -5.53 -3.62
N GLU A 77 -14.77 -6.29 -3.89
CA GLU A 77 -16.14 -5.80 -4.01
C GLU A 77 -17.16 -6.87 -3.62
N ALA A 78 -18.34 -6.43 -3.19
CA ALA A 78 -19.51 -7.28 -3.16
C ALA A 78 -20.07 -7.42 -4.59
N THR A 79 -20.79 -8.50 -4.87
CA THR A 79 -21.35 -8.77 -6.20
C THR A 79 -22.76 -8.18 -6.36
N ASP A 80 -23.24 -8.08 -7.60
CA ASP A 80 -24.57 -7.54 -7.91
C ASP A 80 -25.71 -8.32 -7.22
N ASN A 81 -25.57 -9.65 -7.10
CA ASN A 81 -26.58 -10.54 -6.52
C ASN A 81 -26.43 -10.72 -5.00
N VAL A 82 -25.49 -10.01 -4.35
CA VAL A 82 -25.14 -10.24 -2.94
C VAL A 82 -26.34 -10.14 -1.99
N ILE A 83 -27.25 -9.19 -2.24
CA ILE A 83 -28.44 -8.97 -1.39
C ILE A 83 -29.36 -10.18 -1.48
N GLU A 84 -29.67 -10.64 -2.70
CA GLU A 84 -30.55 -11.79 -2.94
C GLU A 84 -29.95 -13.09 -2.34
N LEU A 85 -28.63 -13.27 -2.47
CA LEU A 85 -27.93 -14.42 -1.90
C LEU A 85 -27.99 -14.41 -0.36
N ILE A 86 -27.80 -13.25 0.27
CA ILE A 86 -27.89 -13.11 1.73
C ILE A 86 -29.33 -13.35 2.22
N GLU A 87 -30.34 -12.81 1.52
CA GLU A 87 -31.75 -13.09 1.81
C GLU A 87 -32.08 -14.59 1.64
N GLY A 88 -31.42 -15.26 0.68
CA GLY A 88 -31.42 -16.70 0.49
C GLY A 88 -30.62 -17.52 1.52
N GLY A 89 -30.09 -16.87 2.55
CA GLY A 89 -29.39 -17.47 3.69
C GLY A 89 -27.87 -17.52 3.57
N ALA A 90 -27.27 -16.91 2.54
CA ALA A 90 -25.82 -16.84 2.43
C ALA A 90 -25.19 -15.95 3.50
N GLN A 91 -23.94 -16.26 3.85
CA GLN A 91 -23.16 -15.44 4.77
C GLN A 91 -22.84 -14.07 4.16
N ALA A 92 -23.15 -13.01 4.90
CA ALA A 92 -22.80 -11.64 4.51
C ALA A 92 -21.28 -11.39 4.61
N PRO A 93 -20.67 -10.64 3.67
CA PRO A 93 -19.24 -10.36 3.65
C PRO A 93 -18.86 -9.24 4.63
N THR A 94 -18.90 -9.52 5.93
CA THR A 94 -18.43 -8.61 6.99
C THR A 94 -16.91 -8.53 7.03
N GLU A 95 -16.34 -7.61 7.81
CA GLU A 95 -14.89 -7.44 7.94
C GLU A 95 -14.18 -8.73 8.37
N ALA A 96 -14.81 -9.53 9.23
CA ALA A 96 -14.27 -10.82 9.65
C ALA A 96 -14.17 -11.81 8.48
N ILE A 97 -15.22 -11.89 7.66
CA ILE A 97 -15.26 -12.77 6.49
C ILE A 97 -14.27 -12.31 5.43
N VAL A 98 -14.14 -11.00 5.19
CA VAL A 98 -13.13 -10.45 4.27
C VAL A 98 -11.72 -10.78 4.77
N ALA A 99 -11.44 -10.67 6.07
CA ALA A 99 -10.16 -11.05 6.64
C ALA A 99 -9.85 -12.54 6.45
N GLU A 100 -10.84 -13.42 6.62
CA GLU A 100 -10.71 -14.85 6.31
C GLU A 100 -10.38 -15.08 4.83
N GLY A 101 -10.98 -14.31 3.91
CA GLY A 101 -10.67 -14.36 2.49
C GLY A 101 -9.22 -13.97 2.17
N LEU A 102 -8.66 -12.99 2.90
CA LEU A 102 -7.25 -12.62 2.75
C LEU A 102 -6.32 -13.76 3.18
N GLU A 103 -6.64 -14.46 4.27
CA GLU A 103 -5.91 -15.65 4.69
C GLU A 103 -6.07 -16.80 3.70
N ALA A 104 -7.28 -17.03 3.18
CA ALA A 104 -7.56 -18.05 2.17
C ALA A 104 -6.81 -17.80 0.84
N ALA A 105 -6.48 -16.55 0.52
CA ALA A 105 -5.69 -16.21 -0.66
C ALA A 105 -4.20 -16.59 -0.54
N LYS A 106 -3.64 -16.61 0.68
CA LYS A 106 -2.18 -16.77 0.89
C LYS A 106 -1.61 -18.07 0.32
N PRO A 107 -2.21 -19.27 0.53
CA PRO A 107 -1.67 -20.51 -0.04
C PRO A 107 -1.58 -20.46 -1.57
N PHE A 108 -2.58 -19.88 -2.24
CA PHE A 108 -2.56 -19.75 -3.71
C PHE A 108 -1.47 -18.78 -4.18
N ILE A 109 -1.29 -17.65 -3.49
CA ILE A 109 -0.20 -16.71 -3.77
C ILE A 109 1.15 -17.40 -3.61
N ALA A 110 1.34 -18.18 -2.53
CA ALA A 110 2.57 -18.95 -2.31
C ALA A 110 2.86 -19.90 -3.49
N ARG A 111 1.88 -20.70 -3.93
CA ARG A 111 2.05 -21.60 -5.09
C ARG A 111 2.37 -20.85 -6.38
N LEU A 112 1.75 -19.69 -6.61
CA LEU A 112 2.03 -18.85 -7.77
C LEU A 112 3.45 -18.26 -7.73
N CYS A 113 3.92 -17.83 -6.55
CA CYS A 113 5.28 -17.36 -6.35
C CYS A 113 6.30 -18.49 -6.58
N GLU A 114 6.08 -19.67 -6.01
CA GLU A 114 6.96 -20.83 -6.18
C GLU A 114 7.06 -21.29 -7.63
N ALA A 115 5.94 -21.31 -8.35
CA ALA A 115 5.95 -21.63 -9.79
C ALA A 115 6.82 -20.64 -10.57
N GLN A 116 6.76 -19.35 -10.23
CA GLN A 116 7.60 -18.32 -10.85
C GLN A 116 9.07 -18.43 -10.42
N GLN A 117 9.36 -18.81 -9.18
CA GLN A 117 10.73 -19.07 -8.70
C GLN A 117 11.34 -20.26 -9.44
N LYS A 118 10.59 -21.33 -9.67
CA LYS A 118 11.03 -22.48 -10.48
C LYS A 118 11.33 -22.07 -11.92
N LEU A 119 10.48 -21.25 -12.53
CA LEU A 119 10.75 -20.70 -13.86
C LEU A 119 12.03 -19.83 -13.87
N ALA A 120 12.24 -19.00 -12.84
CA ALA A 120 13.41 -18.16 -12.73
C ALA A 120 14.70 -18.97 -12.53
N ALA A 121 14.66 -20.07 -11.79
CA ALA A 121 15.81 -20.96 -11.60
C ALA A 121 16.32 -21.54 -12.94
N GLU A 122 15.42 -21.80 -13.88
CA GLU A 122 15.74 -22.37 -15.19
C GLU A 122 16.07 -21.31 -16.26
N ALA A 123 15.44 -20.13 -16.19
CA ALA A 123 15.41 -19.19 -17.32
C ALA A 123 15.73 -17.73 -16.97
N ALA A 124 15.97 -17.38 -15.70
CA ALA A 124 16.27 -15.99 -15.36
C ALA A 124 17.64 -15.56 -15.90
N LYS A 125 17.67 -14.37 -16.49
CA LYS A 125 18.92 -13.70 -16.83
C LYS A 125 19.66 -13.32 -15.54
N PRO A 126 21.01 -13.28 -15.55
CA PRO A 126 21.75 -12.72 -14.44
C PRO A 126 21.30 -11.29 -14.18
N THR A 127 21.25 -10.89 -12.90
CA THR A 127 20.95 -9.50 -12.53
C THR A 127 21.98 -8.58 -13.16
N GLY A 128 21.52 -7.62 -13.94
CA GLY A 128 22.38 -6.61 -14.54
C GLY A 128 23.01 -5.69 -13.49
N ASP A 129 24.05 -4.97 -13.89
CA ASP A 129 24.60 -3.89 -13.08
C ASP A 129 23.73 -2.64 -13.27
N PHE A 130 22.97 -2.29 -12.24
CA PHE A 130 22.10 -1.11 -12.24
C PHE A 130 22.63 -0.08 -11.23
N PRO A 131 23.03 1.12 -11.68
CA PRO A 131 23.46 2.15 -10.76
C PRO A 131 22.31 2.57 -9.85
N LEU A 132 22.57 2.62 -8.55
CA LEU A 132 21.65 3.18 -7.57
C LEU A 132 21.81 4.70 -7.54
N PHE A 133 20.67 5.40 -7.51
CA PHE A 133 20.63 6.85 -7.37
C PHE A 133 19.85 7.20 -6.09
N PRO A 134 20.50 7.16 -4.91
CA PRO A 134 19.89 7.62 -3.68
C PRO A 134 19.41 9.07 -3.84
N PRO A 135 18.25 9.43 -3.25
CA PRO A 135 17.75 10.80 -3.34
C PRO A 135 18.61 11.81 -2.57
N TYR A 136 19.48 11.35 -1.66
CA TYR A 136 20.42 12.14 -0.88
C TYR A 136 21.47 11.23 -0.22
N GLY A 137 22.63 11.80 0.13
CA GLY A 137 23.62 11.17 1.00
C GLY A 137 23.29 11.33 2.48
N ASP A 138 23.82 10.43 3.32
CA ASP A 138 23.61 10.44 4.77
C ASP A 138 24.16 11.73 5.42
N ASP A 139 25.22 12.29 4.85
CA ASP A 139 25.82 13.57 5.25
C ASP A 139 24.84 14.75 5.06
N VAL A 140 24.15 14.78 3.92
CA VAL A 140 23.11 15.78 3.64
C VAL A 140 21.93 15.61 4.58
N PHE A 141 21.48 14.37 4.81
CA PHE A 141 20.39 14.11 5.74
C PHE A 141 20.72 14.58 7.16
N ALA A 142 21.92 14.25 7.67
CA ALA A 142 22.36 14.67 9.00
C ALA A 142 22.43 16.20 9.13
N ALA A 143 22.93 16.90 8.10
CA ALA A 143 22.97 18.36 8.08
C ALA A 143 21.56 18.99 8.07
N VAL A 144 20.64 18.45 7.25
CA VAL A 144 19.24 18.91 7.20
C VAL A 144 18.52 18.64 8.51
N GLU A 145 18.73 17.46 9.11
CA GLU A 145 18.17 17.11 10.42
C GLU A 145 18.65 18.07 11.51
N ALA A 146 19.96 18.34 11.56
CA ALA A 146 20.54 19.28 12.52
C ALA A 146 20.01 20.72 12.34
N ALA A 147 19.85 21.18 11.10
CA ALA A 147 19.39 22.54 10.80
C ALA A 147 17.87 22.72 11.01
N GLY A 148 17.06 21.69 10.70
CA GLY A 148 15.61 21.84 10.54
C GLY A 148 14.73 21.13 11.56
N SER A 149 15.22 20.11 12.29
CA SER A 149 14.34 19.20 13.03
C SER A 149 13.47 19.86 14.10
N ALA A 150 14.04 20.78 14.89
CA ALA A 150 13.30 21.46 15.96
C ALA A 150 12.19 22.36 15.39
N LYS A 151 12.56 23.29 14.49
CA LYS A 151 11.62 24.23 13.86
C LYS A 151 10.57 23.51 13.02
N LEU A 152 10.95 22.46 12.28
CA LEU A 152 10.00 21.65 11.51
C LEU A 152 9.01 20.93 12.43
N SER A 153 9.46 20.38 13.57
CA SER A 153 8.56 19.74 14.53
C SER A 153 7.51 20.72 15.06
N GLU A 154 7.89 21.95 15.37
CA GLU A 154 6.96 23.00 15.80
C GLU A 154 5.95 23.35 14.70
N ILE A 155 6.41 23.57 13.47
CA ILE A 155 5.56 23.87 12.31
C ILE A 155 4.55 22.74 12.05
N LEU A 156 4.95 21.48 12.21
CA LEU A 156 4.07 20.31 12.04
C LEU A 156 2.97 20.19 13.12
N THR A 157 2.92 21.09 14.12
CA THR A 157 1.75 21.23 15.03
C THR A 157 0.62 22.09 14.43
N ILE A 158 0.91 22.90 13.40
CA ILE A 158 -0.07 23.80 12.78
C ILE A 158 -1.09 22.97 11.99
N ALA A 159 -2.35 22.97 12.46
CA ALA A 159 -3.42 22.21 11.83
C ALA A 159 -3.90 22.81 10.49
N ALA A 160 -3.90 24.15 10.39
CA ALA A 160 -4.36 24.87 9.22
C ALA A 160 -3.44 24.60 8.02
N LYS A 161 -4.00 24.01 6.94
CA LYS A 161 -3.22 23.57 5.78
C LYS A 161 -2.40 24.70 5.16
N SER A 162 -3.03 25.83 4.83
CA SER A 162 -2.34 26.95 4.16
C SER A 162 -1.17 27.45 5.00
N GLU A 163 -1.44 27.77 6.27
CA GLU A 163 -0.42 28.29 7.18
C GLU A 163 0.74 27.31 7.38
N ARG A 164 0.45 26.01 7.56
CA ARG A 164 1.47 24.98 7.71
C ARG A 164 2.30 24.84 6.44
N ASP A 165 1.65 24.80 5.27
CA ASP A 165 2.33 24.63 3.99
C ASP A 165 3.25 25.84 3.73
N ASP A 166 2.78 27.08 3.96
CA ASP A 166 3.58 28.31 3.87
C ASP A 166 4.81 28.27 4.80
N LYS A 167 4.61 27.91 6.08
CA LYS A 167 5.72 27.82 7.06
C LYS A 167 6.72 26.72 6.72
N THR A 168 6.25 25.60 6.18
CA THR A 168 7.10 24.48 5.75
C THR A 168 7.95 24.89 4.56
N ASP A 169 7.38 25.61 3.59
CA ASP A 169 8.11 26.10 2.41
C ASP A 169 9.10 27.23 2.76
N GLU A 170 8.73 28.12 3.68
CA GLU A 170 9.66 29.12 4.26
C GLU A 170 10.88 28.41 4.88
N LEU A 171 10.65 27.46 5.81
CA LEU A 171 11.74 26.72 6.45
C LEU A 171 12.59 25.94 5.45
N LYS A 172 11.97 25.32 4.45
CA LYS A 172 12.71 24.60 3.41
C LYS A 172 13.64 25.55 2.64
N SER A 173 13.17 26.75 2.33
CA SER A 173 13.97 27.76 1.62
C SER A 173 15.13 28.25 2.48
N GLU A 174 14.90 28.49 3.77
CA GLU A 174 15.94 28.85 4.74
C GLU A 174 17.03 27.76 4.82
N ILE A 175 16.64 26.48 4.93
CA ILE A 175 17.59 25.36 5.02
C ILE A 175 18.39 25.22 3.71
N LEU A 176 17.73 25.39 2.57
CA LEU A 176 18.41 25.37 1.26
C LEU A 176 19.47 26.45 1.18
N GLU A 177 19.15 27.68 1.58
CA GLU A 177 20.11 28.80 1.59
C GLU A 177 21.25 28.57 2.59
N GLN A 178 20.92 28.12 3.81
CA GLN A 178 21.89 27.85 4.88
C GLN A 178 22.90 26.77 4.47
N LEU A 179 22.45 25.72 3.77
CA LEU A 179 23.27 24.56 3.43
C LEU A 179 23.83 24.60 2.00
N ALA A 180 23.46 25.59 1.17
CA ALA A 180 23.88 25.70 -0.22
C ALA A 180 25.41 25.66 -0.38
N GLY A 181 26.14 26.41 0.46
CA GLY A 181 27.61 26.46 0.40
C GLY A 181 28.31 25.17 0.89
N GLN A 182 27.64 24.34 1.70
CA GLN A 182 28.20 23.08 2.20
C GLN A 182 28.04 21.94 1.19
N PHE A 183 27.01 22.02 0.34
CA PHE A 183 26.61 20.96 -0.59
C PHE A 183 26.45 21.50 -2.02
N GLU A 184 27.41 22.30 -2.48
CA GLU A 184 27.41 22.87 -3.84
C GLU A 184 27.30 21.76 -4.90
N GLY A 185 26.31 21.88 -5.79
CA GLY A 185 26.00 20.87 -6.82
C GLY A 185 25.14 19.69 -6.33
N ARG A 186 24.75 19.66 -5.05
CA ARG A 186 23.91 18.62 -4.42
C ARG A 186 22.63 19.21 -3.81
N GLU A 187 22.18 20.37 -4.28
CA GLU A 187 21.04 21.11 -3.72
C GLU A 187 19.72 20.31 -3.82
N LYS A 188 19.59 19.46 -4.84
CA LYS A 188 18.44 18.56 -4.99
C LYS A 188 18.36 17.53 -3.86
N GLU A 189 19.50 17.13 -3.30
CA GLU A 189 19.56 16.18 -2.18
C GLU A 189 18.97 16.78 -0.92
N ILE A 190 19.21 18.08 -0.67
CA ILE A 190 18.66 18.80 0.48
C ILE A 190 17.12 18.71 0.48
N GLY A 191 16.50 18.91 -0.70
CA GLY A 191 15.05 18.78 -0.84
C GLY A 191 14.53 17.35 -0.60
N GLY A 192 15.26 16.33 -1.03
CA GLY A 192 14.95 14.92 -0.77
C GLY A 192 15.09 14.56 0.72
N ALA A 193 16.16 15.02 1.36
CA ALA A 193 16.43 14.84 2.77
C ALA A 193 15.37 15.54 3.63
N TYR A 194 15.01 16.78 3.29
CA TYR A 194 13.97 17.55 3.97
C TYR A 194 12.63 16.81 3.97
N ARG A 195 12.18 16.31 2.81
CA ARG A 195 10.95 15.50 2.72
C ARG A 195 11.00 14.25 3.60
N SER A 196 12.17 13.61 3.66
CA SER A 196 12.37 12.39 4.47
C SER A 196 12.37 12.70 5.96
N LEU A 197 12.93 13.84 6.37
CA LEU A 197 12.83 14.35 7.73
C LEU A 197 11.36 14.66 8.09
N THR A 198 10.62 15.36 7.23
CA THR A 198 9.18 15.62 7.41
C THR A 198 8.43 14.30 7.63
N LYS A 199 8.67 13.29 6.78
CA LYS A 199 8.06 11.96 6.91
C LYS A 199 8.42 11.30 8.24
N LYS A 200 9.67 11.37 8.68
CA LYS A 200 10.15 10.82 9.96
C LYS A 200 9.41 11.47 11.14
N LEU A 201 9.33 12.79 11.18
CA LEU A 201 8.70 13.55 12.26
C LEU A 201 7.19 13.31 12.33
N VAL A 202 6.49 13.36 11.19
CA VAL A 202 5.04 13.10 11.13
C VAL A 202 4.71 11.69 11.61
N ARG A 203 5.45 10.67 11.13
CA ARG A 203 5.24 9.29 11.57
C ARG A 203 5.53 9.10 13.06
N GLY A 204 6.60 9.73 13.55
CA GLY A 204 6.93 9.72 14.98
C GLY A 204 5.77 10.21 15.83
N ARG A 205 5.22 11.37 15.50
CA ARG A 205 4.10 11.98 16.24
C ARG A 205 2.81 11.17 16.20
N ILE A 206 2.49 10.55 15.07
CA ILE A 206 1.31 9.66 15.00
C ILE A 206 1.48 8.48 15.98
N LEU A 207 2.70 7.98 16.15
CA LEU A 207 3.00 6.85 17.03
C LEU A 207 3.11 7.25 18.51
N THR A 208 3.68 8.43 18.83
CA THR A 208 3.93 8.86 20.22
C THR A 208 2.82 9.72 20.80
N ASP A 209 2.30 10.64 20.00
CA ASP A 209 1.40 11.71 20.45
C ASP A 209 -0.05 11.44 20.00
N HIS A 210 -0.26 10.41 19.19
CA HIS A 210 -1.54 10.07 18.54
C HIS A 210 -2.15 11.25 17.76
N PHE A 211 -1.28 12.13 17.27
CA PHE A 211 -1.62 13.38 16.60
C PHE A 211 -1.29 13.31 15.12
N ARG A 212 -2.23 13.69 14.25
CA ARG A 212 -2.03 13.78 12.80
C ARG A 212 -1.73 15.22 12.41
N ILE A 213 -1.03 15.37 11.29
CA ILE A 213 -0.55 16.67 10.77
C ILE A 213 -1.65 17.74 10.57
N ASP A 214 -2.91 17.33 10.42
CA ASP A 214 -4.06 18.21 10.26
C ASP A 214 -4.87 18.44 11.55
N GLY A 215 -4.30 18.11 12.70
CA GLY A 215 -4.91 18.36 14.01
C GLY A 215 -5.84 17.26 14.52
N ARG A 216 -6.06 16.21 13.72
CA ARG A 216 -6.99 15.12 14.03
C ARG A 216 -6.35 14.01 14.87
N GLY A 217 -7.17 13.34 15.67
CA GLY A 217 -6.85 12.04 16.25
C GLY A 217 -6.86 10.92 15.20
N VAL A 218 -6.39 9.74 15.62
CA VAL A 218 -6.23 8.56 14.75
C VAL A 218 -7.57 8.04 14.20
N THR A 219 -8.68 8.31 14.87
CA THR A 219 -10.04 7.88 14.47
C THR A 219 -10.91 9.01 13.91
N ASP A 220 -10.45 10.26 13.95
CA ASP A 220 -11.30 11.39 13.59
C ASP A 220 -11.52 11.47 12.07
N ILE A 221 -12.80 11.60 11.70
CA ILE A 221 -13.24 11.84 10.33
C ILE A 221 -13.19 13.35 10.05
N ARG A 222 -12.92 13.74 8.80
CA ARG A 222 -13.01 15.16 8.39
C ARG A 222 -14.46 15.62 8.44
N SER A 223 -14.68 16.93 8.46
CA SER A 223 -16.01 17.51 8.31
C SER A 223 -16.73 16.93 7.10
N LEU A 224 -17.94 16.40 7.32
CA LEU A 224 -18.81 15.85 6.29
C LEU A 224 -19.92 16.86 6.00
N SER A 225 -20.29 17.01 4.73
CA SER A 225 -21.50 17.70 4.30
C SER A 225 -22.18 16.85 3.22
N ALA A 226 -23.50 16.71 3.30
CA ALA A 226 -24.29 15.96 2.33
C ALA A 226 -25.52 16.79 1.94
N GLU A 227 -25.67 17.02 0.63
CA GLU A 227 -26.75 17.82 0.05
C GLU A 227 -27.28 17.10 -1.19
N VAL A 228 -28.59 17.14 -1.40
CA VAL A 228 -29.27 16.59 -2.58
C VAL A 228 -29.94 17.71 -3.36
N ALA A 229 -30.23 17.48 -4.64
CA ALA A 229 -30.89 18.45 -5.52
C ALA A 229 -30.17 19.82 -5.63
N ILE A 230 -28.84 19.82 -5.58
CA ILE A 230 -27.99 21.03 -5.73
C ILE A 230 -28.16 21.66 -7.12
N ILE A 231 -28.50 20.84 -8.12
CA ILE A 231 -28.67 21.26 -9.51
C ILE A 231 -30.16 21.38 -9.84
N PRO A 232 -30.70 22.58 -10.14
CA PRO A 232 -32.15 22.81 -10.26
C PRO A 232 -32.91 22.06 -11.37
N ARG A 233 -32.24 21.40 -12.31
CA ARG A 233 -32.84 20.71 -13.48
C ARG A 233 -32.16 19.38 -13.83
N ALA A 234 -31.42 18.78 -12.90
CA ALA A 234 -30.69 17.53 -13.13
C ALA A 234 -31.63 16.34 -13.40
#